data_AF-A0A8J3EXC8-F1
#
_entry.id   AF-A0A8J3EXC8-F1
#
_cell.length_a   1.000
_cell.length_b   1.000
_cell.length_c   1.000
_cell.angle_alpha   90.00
_cell.angle_beta   90.00
_cell.angle_gamma   90.00
#
_symmetry.space_group_name_H-M   'P 1'
#
loop_
_entity.id
_entity.type
_entity.pdbx_description
1 polymer ?
#
loop_
_entity_poly.entity_id
_entity_poly.type
_entity_poly.pdbx_seq_one_letter_code
_entity_poly.pdbx_strand_id
1 'polypeptide(L)'
;MIKYFIYQYLIFYTFILINYISEPYISSPFTYVDLITILILSPIYILFGAIDFKYYEFFKAIGKRRKTLLSIPACLSAIISVILIEFM
;
A
#
# COMPACT_ATOMS: atom_id res chain seq x y z
N MET A 1 -3.76 -15.81 11.37
CA MET A 1 -3.88 -14.42 11.83
C MET A 1 -2.59 -13.65 11.62
N ILE A 2 -1.46 -14.08 12.21
CA ILE A 2 -0.14 -13.45 12.01
C ILE A 2 0.25 -13.34 10.51
N LYS A 3 0.08 -14.42 9.74
CA LYS A 3 0.33 -14.39 8.28
C LYS A 3 -0.46 -13.26 7.57
N TYR A 4 -1.76 -13.14 7.85
CA TYR A 4 -2.58 -12.08 7.27
C TYR A 4 -2.07 -10.69 7.66
N PHE A 5 -1.70 -10.48 8.93
CA PHE A 5 -1.12 -9.22 9.39
C PHE A 5 0.17 -8.85 8.65
N ILE A 6 1.11 -9.81 8.50
CA ILE A 6 2.38 -9.57 7.79
C ILE A 6 2.15 -9.22 6.32
N TYR A 7 1.25 -9.94 5.64
CA TYR A 7 0.95 -9.64 4.24
C TYR A 7 0.26 -8.27 4.08
N GLN A 8 -0.72 -7.97 4.93
CA GLN A 8 -1.41 -6.68 4.91
C GLN A 8 -0.45 -5.52 5.21
N TYR A 9 0.46 -5.72 6.16
CA TYR A 9 1.54 -4.77 6.47
C TYR A 9 2.45 -4.54 5.27
N LEU A 10 2.93 -5.61 4.61
CA LEU A 10 3.79 -5.51 3.43
C LEU A 10 3.11 -4.74 2.30
N ILE A 11 1.83 -5.03 2.03
CA ILE A 11 1.07 -4.33 0.99
C ILE A 11 0.97 -2.84 1.30
N PHE A 12 0.56 -2.46 2.52
CA PHE A 12 0.48 -1.05 2.91
C PHE A 12 1.84 -0.37 2.89
N TYR A 13 2.88 -1.04 3.38
CA TYR A 13 4.24 -0.52 3.37
C TYR A 13 4.73 -0.24 1.95
N THR A 14 4.59 -1.21 1.03
CA THR A 14 4.99 -1.00 -0.36
C THR A 14 4.16 0.09 -1.03
N PHE A 15 2.85 0.17 -0.75
CA PHE A 15 1.99 1.21 -1.29
C PHE A 15 2.43 2.61 -0.84
N ILE A 16 2.69 2.79 0.46
CA ILE A 16 3.15 4.08 1.01
C ILE A 16 4.53 4.42 0.45
N LEU A 17 5.44 3.45 0.38
CA LEU A 17 6.81 3.66 -0.10
C LEU A 17 6.83 4.07 -1.59
N ILE A 18 5.99 3.45 -2.43
CA ILE A 18 5.85 3.86 -3.84
C ILE A 18 5.33 5.30 -3.93
N ASN A 19 4.32 5.66 -3.13
CA ASN A 19 3.80 7.03 -3.12
C ASN A 19 4.87 8.04 -2.67
N TYR A 20 5.61 7.74 -1.61
CA TYR A 20 6.71 8.58 -1.11
C TYR A 20 7.80 8.79 -2.17
N ILE A 21 8.23 7.74 -2.86
CA ILE A 21 9.21 7.86 -3.96
C ILE A 21 8.63 8.63 -5.16
N SER A 22 7.32 8.53 -5.39
CA SER A 22 6.64 9.19 -6.51
C SER A 22 6.36 10.67 -6.25
N GLU A 23 6.38 11.11 -4.99
CA GLU A 23 6.13 12.48 -4.54
C GLU A 23 6.95 13.56 -5.29
N PRO A 24 8.28 13.43 -5.50
CA PRO A 24 9.04 14.39 -6.30
C PRO A 24 8.57 14.48 -7.76
N TYR A 25 7.98 13.42 -8.31
CA TYR A 25 7.51 13.36 -9.70
C TYR A 25 6.04 13.78 -9.89
N ILE A 26 5.29 13.95 -8.80
CA ILE A 26 3.86 14.36 -8.79
C ILE A 26 3.73 15.70 -8.03
N SER A 27 4.83 16.46 -7.95
CA SER A 27 4.88 17.73 -7.25
C SER A 27 4.29 18.85 -8.11
N SER A 28 3.51 19.75 -7.48
CA SER A 28 2.90 20.89 -8.19
C SER A 28 3.98 21.84 -8.72
N PRO A 29 3.85 22.37 -9.96
CA PRO A 29 2.71 22.31 -10.86
C PRO A 29 2.62 21.00 -11.67
N PHE A 30 1.39 20.48 -11.78
CA PHE A 30 1.10 19.24 -12.50
C PHE A 30 1.49 19.35 -13.97
N THR A 31 2.49 18.57 -14.40
CA THR A 31 3.10 18.69 -15.73
C THR A 31 2.80 17.45 -16.60
N TYR A 32 3.11 17.51 -17.91
CA TYR A 32 3.02 16.37 -18.83
C TYR A 32 3.81 15.13 -18.34
N VAL A 33 4.86 15.34 -17.54
CA VAL A 33 5.65 14.28 -16.91
C VAL A 33 4.81 13.51 -15.89
N ASP A 34 4.00 14.19 -15.10
CA ASP A 34 3.12 13.59 -14.08
C ASP A 34 2.05 12.71 -14.71
N LEU A 35 1.53 13.09 -15.89
CA LEU A 35 0.62 12.27 -16.69
C LEU A 35 1.26 10.93 -17.09
N ILE A 36 2.52 10.95 -17.52
CA ILE A 36 3.28 9.75 -17.88
C ILE A 36 3.55 8.91 -16.63
N THR A 37 3.93 9.56 -15.52
CA THR A 37 4.16 8.90 -14.23
C THR A 37 2.91 8.18 -13.74
N ILE A 38 1.73 8.82 -13.77
CA ILE A 38 0.45 8.19 -13.41
C ILE A 38 0.10 7.05 -14.36
N LEU A 39 0.35 7.20 -15.66
CA LEU A 39 0.07 6.15 -16.64
C LEU A 39 0.94 4.90 -16.40
N ILE A 40 2.19 5.07 -15.96
CA ILE A 40 3.09 3.96 -15.62
C ILE A 40 2.73 3.35 -14.26
N LEU A 41 2.32 4.17 -13.29
CA LEU A 41 1.90 3.72 -11.96
C LEU A 41 0.52 3.03 -11.96
N SER A 42 -0.37 3.41 -12.88
CA SER A 42 -1.70 2.83 -13.06
C SER A 42 -1.72 1.29 -13.06
N PRO A 43 -0.95 0.58 -13.93
CA PRO A 43 -0.93 -0.87 -13.95
C PRO A 43 -0.38 -1.47 -12.65
N ILE A 44 0.53 -0.78 -11.96
CA ILE A 44 1.05 -1.19 -10.66
C ILE A 44 -0.07 -1.16 -9.62
N TYR A 45 -0.86 -0.08 -9.55
CA TYR A 45 -2.00 0.01 -8.64
C TYR A 45 -3.11 -1.00 -8.93
N ILE A 46 -3.38 -1.28 -10.22
CA ILE A 46 -4.33 -2.33 -10.62
C ILE A 46 -3.84 -3.71 -10.14
N LEU A 47 -2.54 -3.98 -10.25
CA LEU A 47 -1.93 -5.22 -9.77
C LEU A 47 -2.07 -5.35 -8.25
N PHE A 48 -1.84 -4.27 -7.50
CA PHE A 48 -2.06 -4.25 -6.05
C PHE A 48 -3.51 -4.59 -5.70
N GLY A 49 -4.49 -3.97 -6.36
CA GLY A 49 -5.90 -4.26 -6.14
C GLY A 49 -6.27 -5.72 -6.43
N ALA A 50 -5.73 -6.30 -7.51
CA ALA A 50 -5.94 -7.71 -7.85
C ALA A 50 -5.32 -8.66 -6.81
N ILE A 51 -4.12 -8.33 -6.33
CA ILE A 51 -3.44 -9.06 -5.26
C ILE A 51 -4.26 -9.00 -3.97
N ASP A 52 -4.71 -7.81 -3.56
CA ASP A 52 -5.53 -7.63 -2.37
C ASP A 52 -6.84 -8.44 -2.44
N PHE A 53 -7.52 -8.43 -3.59
CA PHE A 53 -8.74 -9.20 -3.78
C PHE A 53 -8.49 -10.70 -3.62
N LYS A 54 -7.43 -11.21 -4.27
CA LYS A 54 -7.02 -12.61 -4.18
C LYS A 54 -6.61 -13.00 -2.76
N TYR A 55 -5.92 -12.11 -2.04
CA TYR A 55 -5.57 -12.32 -0.64
C TYR A 55 -6.78 -12.32 0.28
N TYR A 56 -7.75 -11.45 0.02
CA TYR A 56 -8.98 -11.41 0.78
C TYR A 56 -9.78 -12.70 0.62
N GLU A 57 -9.79 -13.28 -0.59
CA GLU A 57 -10.39 -14.57 -0.88
C GLU A 57 -9.62 -15.74 -0.23
N PHE A 58 -8.28 -15.73 -0.32
CA PHE A 58 -7.44 -16.75 0.32
C PHE A 58 -7.66 -16.81 1.84
N PHE A 59 -7.83 -15.65 2.49
CA PHE A 59 -8.09 -15.56 3.92
C PHE A 59 -9.58 -15.47 4.28
N LYS A 60 -10.49 -15.97 3.42
CA LYS A 60 -11.96 -15.93 3.66
C LYS A 60 -12.39 -16.62 4.97
N ALA A 61 -11.60 -17.56 5.48
CA ALA A 61 -11.80 -18.19 6.79
C ALA A 61 -11.71 -17.19 7.98
N ILE A 62 -11.04 -16.05 7.79
CA ILE A 62 -10.99 -14.97 8.79
C ILE A 62 -12.22 -14.08 8.59
N GLY A 63 -13.07 -13.96 9.62
CA GLY A 63 -14.25 -13.11 9.57
C GLY A 63 -13.91 -11.65 9.25
N LYS A 64 -14.77 -10.99 8.45
CA LYS A 64 -14.57 -9.60 7.96
C LYS A 64 -14.18 -8.61 9.07
N ARG A 65 -14.83 -8.70 10.24
CA ARG A 65 -14.53 -7.84 11.41
C ARG A 65 -13.08 -7.98 11.90
N ARG A 66 -12.56 -9.21 11.96
CA ARG A 66 -11.17 -9.48 12.39
C ARG A 66 -10.17 -8.99 11.35
N LYS A 67 -10.50 -9.08 10.06
CA LYS A 67 -9.65 -8.53 8.99
C LYS A 67 -9.50 -7.02 9.10
N THR A 68 -10.59 -6.29 9.31
CA THR A 68 -10.55 -4.84 9.52
C THR A 68 -9.75 -4.49 10.78
N LEU A 69 -9.99 -5.19 11.89
CA LEU A 69 -9.24 -4.99 13.14
C LEU A 69 -7.74 -5.27 13.02
N LEU A 70 -7.32 -6.20 12.16
CA LEU A 70 -5.91 -6.49 11.89
C LEU A 70 -5.29 -5.54 10.86
N SER A 71 -6.09 -4.99 9.96
CA SER A 71 -5.62 -4.07 8.91
C SER A 71 -5.26 -2.69 9.47
N ILE A 72 -6.01 -2.20 10.46
CA ILE A 72 -5.73 -0.92 11.12
C ILE A 72 -4.31 -0.88 11.73
N PRO A 73 -3.93 -1.81 12.63
CA PRO A 73 -2.58 -1.82 13.21
C PRO A 73 -1.50 -2.11 12.17
N ALA A 74 -1.79 -2.89 11.12
CA ALA A 74 -0.85 -3.13 10.02
C ALA A 74 -0.58 -1.86 9.20
N CYS A 75 -1.60 -1.03 8.99
CA CYS A 75 -1.47 0.26 8.32
C CYS A 75 -0.66 1.24 9.19
N LEU A 76 -1.00 1.34 10.48
CA LEU A 76 -0.25 2.18 11.43
C LEU A 76 1.23 1.78 11.51
N SER A 77 1.52 0.48 11.58
CA SER A 77 2.92 0.02 11.60
C SER A 77 3.65 0.35 10.29
N ALA A 78 2.98 0.25 9.14
CA ALA A 78 3.58 0.61 7.85
C ALA A 78 3.92 2.11 7.78
N ILE A 79 3.02 2.98 8.24
CA ILE A 79 3.25 4.43 8.32
C ILE A 79 4.45 4.73 9.23
N ILE A 80 4.47 4.15 10.43
CA ILE A 80 5.57 4.34 11.39
C ILE A 80 6.90 3.93 10.76
N SER A 81 6.95 2.80 10.04
CA SER A 81 8.18 2.35 9.38
C SER A 81 8.69 3.31 8.31
N VAL A 82 7.82 3.90 7.49
CA VAL A 82 8.22 4.87 6.47
C VAL A 82 8.73 6.16 7.11
N ILE A 83 8.04 6.67 8.14
CA ILE A 83 8.49 7.83 8.92
C ILE A 83 9.87 7.55 9.52
N LEU A 84 10.09 6.37 10.08
CA LEU A 84 11.38 6.00 10.68
C LEU A 84 12.52 6.00 9.66
N ILE A 85 12.25 5.61 8.42
CA ILE A 85 13.21 5.67 7.30
C ILE A 85 13.50 7.12 6.89
N GLU A 86 12.49 7.99 6.88
CA GLU A 86 12.66 9.40 6.55
C GLU A 86 13.50 10.16 7.58
N PHE A 87 13.36 9.81 8.87
CA PHE A 87 14.08 10.45 9.98
C PHE A 87 15.47 9.86 10.29
N MET A 88 15.87 8.75 9.64
CA MET A 88 17.20 8.12 9.78
C MET A 88 18.20 8.70 8.79
#